data_AF-A0A522Q6J5-F1
#
_entry.id   AF-A0A522Q6J5-F1
#
_cell.length_a   1.000
_cell.length_b   1.000
_cell.length_c   1.000
_cell.angle_alpha   90.00
_cell.angle_beta   90.00
_cell.angle_gamma   90.00
#
_symmetry.space_group_name_H-M   'P 1'
#
loop_
_entity.id
_entity.type
_entity.pdbx_description
1 polymer ?
#
loop_
_entity_poly.entity_id
_entity_poly.type
_entity_poly.pdbx_seq_one_letter_code
_entity_poly.pdbx_strand_id
1 'polypeptide(L)'
;MRIFLGLLVVLLLGCVPGWAVLGQYENSITTDQQRMRAQLHETARQGYSIKELTTPDGKTIREYVSPAGLVFGVAWQGPAMPDLQQLLGSYFEQLKQAPRSRRQRGGPLVVRGKDFVLVSGGHMRSFHGAAYAPNLLPAGIPAEVVK
;
A
#
# COMPACT_ATOMS: atom_id res chain seq x y z
N MET A 1 41.17 -5.20 35.71
CA MET A 1 40.44 -5.75 34.56
C MET A 1 39.05 -5.12 34.53
N ARG A 2 38.74 -4.32 33.50
CA ARG A 2 37.45 -3.60 33.37
C ARG A 2 36.60 -4.36 32.36
N ILE A 3 35.47 -4.89 32.81
CA ILE A 3 34.49 -5.63 32.01
C ILE A 3 33.74 -4.61 31.16
N PHE A 4 33.88 -4.66 29.84
CA PHE A 4 33.04 -3.89 28.92
C PHE A 4 31.79 -4.71 28.60
N LEU A 5 30.66 -4.26 29.15
CA LEU A 5 29.32 -4.74 28.85
C LEU A 5 28.91 -4.16 27.48
N GLY A 6 29.06 -4.95 26.41
CA GLY A 6 28.65 -4.57 25.06
C GLY A 6 27.13 -4.59 24.93
N LEU A 7 26.55 -3.41 24.71
CA LEU A 7 25.12 -3.17 24.50
C LEU A 7 24.62 -3.97 23.29
N LEU A 8 23.77 -4.99 23.52
CA LEU A 8 23.12 -5.77 22.47
C LEU A 8 21.99 -4.94 21.86
N VAL A 9 22.26 -4.24 20.75
CA VAL A 9 21.22 -3.63 19.91
C VAL A 9 20.50 -4.76 19.19
N VAL A 10 19.32 -5.12 19.69
CA VAL A 10 18.41 -6.08 19.04
C VAL A 10 17.81 -5.38 17.82
N LEU A 11 18.41 -5.60 16.65
CA LEU A 11 17.79 -5.28 15.37
C LEU A 11 16.60 -6.23 15.18
N LEU A 12 15.39 -5.71 15.36
CA LEU A 12 14.16 -6.40 14.97
C LEU A 12 14.19 -6.61 13.45
N LEU A 13 14.58 -7.82 13.04
CA LEU A 13 14.40 -8.34 11.69
C LEU A 13 12.90 -8.51 11.42
N GLY A 14 12.22 -7.40 11.16
CA GLY A 14 10.90 -7.43 10.53
C GLY A 14 11.05 -8.01 9.13
N CYS A 15 10.26 -9.03 8.80
CA CYS A 15 10.09 -9.46 7.43
C CYS A 15 9.61 -8.25 6.63
N VAL A 16 10.51 -7.61 5.89
CA VAL A 16 10.17 -6.40 5.13
C VAL A 16 9.12 -6.81 4.10
N PRO A 17 7.91 -6.23 4.13
CA PRO A 17 6.87 -6.51 3.15
C PRO A 17 7.40 -6.18 1.76
N GLY A 18 7.12 -7.00 0.73
CA GLY A 18 7.57 -6.78 -0.65
C GLY A 18 6.86 -5.66 -1.45
N TRP A 19 6.18 -4.70 -0.83
CA TRP A 19 5.51 -3.52 -1.41
C TRP A 19 5.41 -2.48 -0.28
N ALA A 20 5.31 -1.19 -0.60
CA ALA A 20 5.06 -0.20 0.44
C ALA A 20 3.67 -0.38 1.04
N VAL A 21 3.58 -0.03 2.31
CA VAL A 21 2.40 -0.22 3.12
C VAL A 21 1.68 1.12 3.28
N LEU A 22 0.37 1.13 3.09
CA LEU A 22 -0.46 2.31 3.33
C LEU A 22 -0.19 2.89 4.74
N GLY A 23 0.16 4.18 4.79
CA GLY A 23 0.51 4.88 6.03
C GLY A 23 1.94 4.68 6.53
N GLN A 24 2.80 3.98 5.79
CA GLN A 24 4.23 3.87 6.08
C GLN A 24 5.07 4.77 5.17
N TYR A 25 6.35 4.89 5.48
CA TYR A 25 7.32 5.63 4.67
C TYR A 25 7.78 4.81 3.45
N GLU A 26 8.07 5.54 2.37
CA GLU A 26 8.51 5.01 1.07
C GLU A 26 9.87 4.29 1.07
N ASN A 27 10.63 4.34 2.17
CA ASN A 27 11.96 3.75 2.28
C ASN A 27 11.98 2.22 2.18
N SER A 28 10.82 1.57 2.27
CA SER A 28 10.62 0.13 2.00
C SER A 28 10.73 -0.24 0.52
N ILE A 29 10.40 0.70 -0.39
CA ILE A 29 10.15 0.43 -1.82
C ILE A 29 11.39 -0.07 -2.57
N THR A 30 12.57 0.44 -2.24
CA THR A 30 13.82 0.02 -2.89
C THR A 30 14.16 -1.44 -2.59
N THR A 31 13.78 -1.94 -1.42
CA THR A 31 13.95 -3.36 -1.04
C THR A 31 13.01 -4.26 -1.84
N ASP A 32 11.83 -3.73 -2.19
CA ASP A 32 10.74 -4.46 -2.83
C ASP A 32 11.02 -4.74 -4.30
N GLN A 33 11.56 -3.74 -5.00
CA GLN A 33 12.01 -3.86 -6.38
C GLN A 33 12.94 -5.07 -6.58
N GLN A 34 13.93 -5.22 -5.69
CA GLN A 34 14.94 -6.27 -5.81
C GLN A 34 14.38 -7.66 -5.54
N ARG A 35 13.46 -7.81 -4.57
CA ARG A 35 12.86 -9.11 -4.24
C ARG A 35 11.91 -9.62 -5.31
N MET A 36 11.13 -8.72 -5.91
CA MET A 36 10.09 -9.10 -6.86
C MET A 36 10.53 -9.09 -8.31
N ARG A 37 11.76 -8.65 -8.61
CA ARG A 37 12.19 -8.31 -9.97
C ARG A 37 11.18 -7.38 -10.65
N ALA A 38 10.54 -6.52 -9.85
CA ALA A 38 9.54 -5.60 -10.34
C ALA A 38 10.23 -4.44 -11.05
N GLN A 39 9.63 -3.98 -12.14
CA GLN A 39 10.02 -2.72 -12.76
C GLN A 39 9.40 -1.59 -11.95
N LEU A 40 10.25 -0.68 -11.45
CA LEU A 40 9.82 0.53 -10.75
C LEU A 40 9.81 1.70 -11.71
N HIS A 41 8.67 2.37 -11.82
CA HIS A 41 8.52 3.62 -12.53
C HIS A 41 8.04 4.71 -11.56
N GLU A 42 8.73 5.83 -11.50
CA GLU A 42 8.33 6.96 -10.65
C GLU A 42 7.86 8.13 -11.51
N THR A 43 6.73 8.69 -11.12
CA THR A 43 6.13 9.85 -11.78
C THR A 43 5.86 10.95 -10.77
N ALA A 44 6.56 12.07 -10.90
CA ALA A 44 6.29 13.26 -10.10
C ALA A 44 4.98 13.94 -10.52
N ARG A 45 4.24 14.44 -9.53
CA ARG A 45 3.04 15.27 -9.70
C ARG A 45 3.15 16.49 -8.78
N GLN A 46 2.31 17.48 -9.02
CA GLN A 46 2.24 18.62 -8.11
C GLN A 46 1.67 18.14 -6.75
N GLY A 47 2.49 18.18 -5.71
CA GLY A 47 2.11 17.84 -4.33
C GLY A 47 2.16 16.36 -3.95
N TYR A 48 2.65 15.46 -4.82
CA TYR A 48 2.89 14.04 -4.52
C TYR A 48 3.73 13.36 -5.63
N SER A 49 4.22 12.15 -5.40
CA SER A 49 4.74 11.26 -6.44
C SER A 49 3.96 9.95 -6.51
N ILE A 50 4.01 9.30 -7.67
CA ILE A 50 3.44 7.97 -7.90
C ILE A 50 4.60 7.03 -8.15
N LYS A 51 4.69 5.97 -7.36
CA LYS A 51 5.63 4.87 -7.57
C LYS A 51 4.86 3.66 -8.06
N GLU A 52 5.12 3.26 -9.29
CA GLU A 52 4.46 2.13 -9.93
C GLU A 52 5.42 0.94 -9.99
N LEU A 53 5.02 -0.15 -9.35
CA LEU A 53 5.72 -1.42 -9.35
C LEU A 53 4.96 -2.40 -10.24
N THR A 54 5.62 -2.90 -11.28
CA THR A 54 5.05 -3.91 -12.19
C THR A 54 5.85 -5.21 -12.10
N THR A 55 5.17 -6.31 -11.76
CA THR A 55 5.78 -7.64 -11.69
C THR A 55 5.72 -8.36 -13.04
N PRO A 56 6.61 -9.35 -13.29
CA PRO A 56 6.61 -10.10 -14.55
C PRO A 56 5.30 -10.83 -14.88
N ASP A 57 4.51 -11.18 -13.86
CA ASP A 57 3.19 -11.80 -14.01
C ASP A 57 2.05 -10.79 -14.22
N GLY A 58 2.37 -9.52 -14.48
CA GLY A 58 1.40 -8.50 -14.89
C GLY A 58 0.57 -7.92 -13.74
N LYS A 59 1.06 -7.99 -12.50
CA LYS A 59 0.49 -7.21 -11.40
C LYS A 59 1.15 -5.84 -11.38
N THR A 60 0.33 -4.81 -11.26
CA THR A 60 0.74 -3.43 -11.11
C THR A 60 0.24 -2.93 -9.76
N ILE A 61 1.12 -2.33 -8.97
CA ILE A 61 0.74 -1.56 -7.78
C ILE A 61 1.29 -0.15 -7.94
N ARG A 62 0.42 0.83 -7.74
CA ARG A 62 0.76 2.25 -7.66
C ARG A 62 0.68 2.69 -6.21
N GLU A 63 1.73 3.34 -5.75
CA GLU A 63 1.84 3.91 -4.42
C GLU A 63 1.90 5.42 -4.56
N TYR A 64 1.06 6.11 -3.79
CA TYR A 64 0.92 7.56 -3.83
C TYR A 64 1.60 8.15 -2.60
N VAL A 65 2.69 8.87 -2.85
CA VAL A 65 3.62 9.30 -1.81
C VAL A 65 3.55 10.81 -1.64
N SER A 66 3.33 11.26 -0.41
CA SER A 66 3.32 12.69 -0.08
C SER A 66 4.75 13.28 -0.12
N PRO A 67 4.91 14.61 -0.15
CA PRO A 67 6.24 15.23 -0.07
C PRO A 67 7.01 14.90 1.22
N ALA A 68 6.32 14.43 2.26
CA ALA A 68 6.91 13.94 3.50
C ALA A 68 7.36 12.46 3.42
N GLY A 69 7.22 11.81 2.26
CA GLY A 69 7.58 10.40 2.05
C GLY A 69 6.55 9.40 2.58
N LEU A 70 5.36 9.85 2.97
CA LEU A 70 4.29 8.97 3.47
C LEU A 70 3.40 8.46 2.35
N VAL A 71 3.16 7.15 2.30
CA VAL A 71 2.19 6.54 1.39
C VAL A 71 0.77 6.83 1.88
N PHE A 72 0.07 7.73 1.21
CA PHE A 72 -1.30 8.11 1.56
C PHE A 72 -2.36 7.34 0.77
N GLY A 73 -1.96 6.69 -0.33
CA GLY A 73 -2.83 5.90 -1.17
C GLY A 73 -2.07 4.78 -1.88
N VAL A 74 -2.79 3.72 -2.20
CA VAL A 74 -2.32 2.57 -2.97
C VAL A 74 -3.40 2.17 -3.96
N ALA A 75 -3.01 1.81 -5.18
CA ALA A 75 -3.89 1.26 -6.19
C ALA A 75 -3.25 0.03 -6.82
N TRP A 76 -4.08 -0.91 -7.28
CA TRP A 76 -3.60 -2.14 -7.87
C TRP A 76 -4.45 -2.57 -9.05
N GLN A 77 -3.81 -3.31 -9.96
CA GLN A 77 -4.44 -3.96 -11.08
C GLN A 77 -3.66 -5.22 -11.44
N GLY A 78 -4.35 -6.28 -11.85
CA GLY A 78 -3.66 -7.47 -12.37
C GLY A 78 -4.49 -8.75 -12.37
N PRO A 79 -3.86 -9.88 -12.71
CA PRO A 79 -4.55 -11.16 -12.84
C PRO A 79 -4.92 -11.80 -11.50
N ALA A 80 -4.31 -11.36 -10.39
CA ALA A 80 -4.55 -11.85 -9.05
C ALA A 80 -4.67 -10.67 -8.07
N MET A 81 -5.41 -10.88 -6.97
CA MET A 81 -5.46 -9.92 -5.87
C MET A 81 -4.06 -9.83 -5.21
N PRO A 82 -3.55 -8.62 -4.92
CA PRO A 82 -2.34 -8.48 -4.11
C PRO A 82 -2.58 -8.96 -2.68
N ASP A 83 -1.50 -9.16 -1.92
CA ASP A 83 -1.61 -9.38 -0.48
C ASP A 83 -2.12 -8.10 0.19
N LEU A 84 -3.41 -8.05 0.49
CA LEU A 84 -4.05 -6.89 1.11
C LEU A 84 -3.62 -6.71 2.57
N GLN A 85 -3.19 -7.76 3.27
CA GLN A 85 -2.66 -7.60 4.62
C GLN A 85 -1.35 -6.82 4.57
N GLN A 86 -0.50 -7.17 3.60
CA GLN A 86 0.74 -6.48 3.36
C GLN A 86 0.52 -5.03 2.90
N LEU A 87 -0.30 -4.84 1.87
CA LEU A 87 -0.51 -3.53 1.23
C LEU A 87 -1.19 -2.51 2.16
N LEU A 88 -2.10 -2.97 3.03
CA LEU A 88 -2.89 -2.09 3.90
C LEU A 88 -2.31 -1.94 5.30
N GLY A 89 -1.43 -2.85 5.74
CA GLY A 89 -0.83 -2.79 7.06
C GLY A 89 -1.87 -2.72 8.19
N SER A 90 -1.77 -1.70 9.04
CA SER A 90 -2.69 -1.50 10.17
C SER A 90 -4.15 -1.30 9.75
N TYR A 91 -4.40 -0.81 8.53
CA TYR A 91 -5.75 -0.64 7.99
C TYR A 91 -6.44 -1.98 7.64
N PHE A 92 -5.68 -3.08 7.55
CA PHE A 92 -6.23 -4.40 7.27
C PHE A 92 -7.22 -4.88 8.34
N GLU A 93 -7.04 -4.49 9.61
CA GLU A 93 -7.99 -4.81 10.68
C GLU A 93 -9.37 -4.19 10.43
N GLN A 94 -9.40 -2.95 9.93
CA GLN A 94 -10.65 -2.25 9.60
C GLN A 94 -11.35 -2.91 8.40
N LEU A 95 -10.58 -3.42 7.43
CA LEU A 95 -11.11 -4.23 6.32
C LEU A 95 -11.76 -5.53 6.82
N LYS A 96 -11.13 -6.21 7.78
CA LYS A 96 -11.68 -7.45 8.38
C LYS A 96 -12.97 -7.19 9.16
N GLN A 97 -13.05 -6.07 9.87
CA GLN A 97 -14.20 -5.67 10.67
C GLN A 97 -15.36 -5.10 9.83
N ALA A 98 -15.12 -4.77 8.55
CA ALA A 98 -16.15 -4.21 7.67
C ALA A 98 -17.33 -5.20 7.49
N PRO A 99 -18.58 -4.76 7.73
CA PRO A 99 -19.77 -5.63 7.62
C PRO A 99 -19.89 -6.28 6.24
N ARG A 100 -20.32 -7.56 6.21
CA ARG A 100 -20.55 -8.30 4.95
C ARG A 100 -21.58 -7.63 4.03
N SER A 101 -22.52 -6.85 4.55
CA SER A 101 -23.50 -6.08 3.75
C SER A 101 -22.85 -5.01 2.86
N ARG A 102 -21.64 -4.58 3.20
CA ARG A 102 -20.82 -3.68 2.37
C ARG A 102 -20.07 -4.39 1.25
N ARG A 103 -20.13 -5.73 1.22
CA ARG A 103 -19.67 -6.60 0.15
C ARG A 103 -20.91 -6.98 -0.66
N GLN A 104 -21.34 -6.11 -1.57
CA GLN A 104 -22.48 -6.43 -2.45
C GLN A 104 -22.21 -7.76 -3.16
N ARG A 105 -23.20 -8.66 -3.19
CA ARG A 105 -23.08 -9.91 -3.95
C ARG A 105 -22.87 -9.57 -5.43
N GLY A 106 -21.68 -9.88 -5.94
CA GLY A 106 -21.30 -9.63 -7.34
C GLY A 106 -20.81 -8.20 -7.66
N GLY A 107 -20.76 -7.30 -6.68
CA GLY A 107 -20.26 -5.93 -6.82
C GLY A 107 -18.87 -5.74 -6.21
N PRO A 108 -18.23 -4.58 -6.42
CA PRO A 108 -16.98 -4.26 -5.76
C PRO A 108 -17.15 -4.24 -4.23
N LEU A 109 -16.13 -4.73 -3.54
CA LEU A 109 -15.91 -4.54 -2.12
C LEU A 109 -15.64 -3.06 -1.85
N VAL A 110 -16.54 -2.41 -1.12
CA VAL A 110 -16.39 -1.00 -0.77
C VAL A 110 -16.35 -0.86 0.74
N VAL A 111 -15.31 -0.22 1.27
CA VAL A 111 -15.19 0.21 2.65
C VAL A 111 -14.98 1.72 2.64
N ARG A 112 -15.82 2.47 3.34
CA ARG A 112 -15.67 3.92 3.57
C ARG A 112 -15.78 4.18 5.07
N GLY A 113 -14.65 4.32 5.73
CA GLY A 113 -14.53 4.83 7.08
C GLY A 113 -14.06 6.27 7.07
N LYS A 114 -13.90 6.85 8.26
CA LYS A 114 -13.34 8.19 8.43
C LYS A 114 -11.85 8.23 8.08
N ASP A 115 -11.13 7.20 8.49
CA ASP A 115 -9.66 7.15 8.40
C ASP A 115 -9.17 6.23 7.28
N PHE A 116 -10.08 5.53 6.60
CA PHE A 116 -9.75 4.52 5.60
C PHE A 116 -10.87 4.36 4.58
N VAL A 117 -10.50 4.40 3.31
CA VAL A 117 -11.39 4.07 2.20
C VAL A 117 -10.72 3.01 1.35
N LEU A 118 -11.49 1.99 0.95
CA LEU A 118 -11.09 0.96 0.01
C LEU A 118 -12.21 0.69 -0.97
N VAL A 119 -11.86 0.58 -2.25
CA VAL A 119 -12.72 0.06 -3.31
C VAL A 119 -11.93 -1.02 -4.01
N SER A 120 -12.47 -2.23 -4.08
CA SER A 120 -11.81 -3.35 -4.74
C SER A 120 -12.83 -4.16 -5.51
N GLY A 121 -12.52 -4.52 -6.74
CA GLY A 121 -13.42 -5.28 -7.59
C GLY A 121 -12.67 -6.07 -8.64
N GLY A 122 -13.43 -6.47 -9.65
CA GLY A 122 -12.94 -7.30 -10.75
C GLY A 122 -13.39 -8.75 -10.67
N HIS A 123 -12.91 -9.52 -11.62
CA HIS A 123 -13.19 -10.94 -11.76
C HIS A 123 -11.89 -11.73 -11.90
N MET A 124 -11.98 -13.05 -12.02
CA MET A 124 -10.81 -13.90 -12.22
C MET A 124 -9.97 -13.36 -13.39
N ARG A 125 -8.67 -13.13 -13.14
CA ARG A 125 -7.68 -12.55 -14.08
C ARG A 125 -7.83 -11.06 -14.41
N SER A 126 -8.72 -10.31 -13.75
CA SER A 126 -8.85 -8.86 -13.93
C SER A 126 -9.29 -8.19 -12.63
N PHE A 127 -8.46 -8.31 -11.60
CA PHE A 127 -8.66 -7.61 -10.33
C PHE A 127 -8.16 -6.18 -10.42
N HIS A 128 -8.85 -5.26 -9.73
CA HIS A 128 -8.41 -3.89 -9.58
C HIS A 128 -8.96 -3.30 -8.28
N GLY A 129 -8.32 -2.25 -7.80
CA GLY A 129 -8.81 -1.53 -6.63
C GLY A 129 -7.86 -0.43 -6.19
N ALA A 130 -8.34 0.33 -5.21
CA ALA A 130 -7.58 1.38 -4.56
C ALA A 130 -7.96 1.47 -3.09
N ALA A 131 -7.01 1.90 -2.28
CA ALA A 131 -7.23 2.26 -0.89
C ALA A 131 -6.45 3.53 -0.54
N TYR A 132 -7.02 4.37 0.32
CA TYR A 132 -6.36 5.59 0.79
C TYR A 132 -6.79 5.93 2.21
N ALA A 133 -5.93 6.69 2.88
CA ALA A 133 -6.18 7.20 4.22
C ALA A 133 -6.51 8.71 4.12
N PRO A 134 -7.77 9.14 4.34
CA PRO A 134 -8.17 10.53 4.16
C PRO A 134 -7.38 11.53 5.01
N ASN A 135 -6.94 11.11 6.20
CA ASN A 135 -6.12 11.91 7.12
C ASN A 135 -4.65 12.05 6.67
N LEU A 136 -4.21 11.29 5.66
CA LEU A 136 -2.85 11.35 5.10
C LEU A 136 -2.80 12.06 3.75
N LEU A 137 -3.94 12.48 3.19
CA LEU A 137 -3.98 13.23 1.94
C LEU A 137 -3.16 14.53 2.08
N PRO A 138 -2.24 14.82 1.15
CA PRO A 138 -1.55 16.10 1.14
C PRO A 138 -2.55 17.27 0.97
N ALA A 139 -2.21 18.44 1.50
CA ALA A 139 -3.07 19.61 1.43
C ALA A 139 -3.43 19.95 -0.04
N GLY A 140 -4.73 20.07 -0.33
CA GLY A 140 -5.25 20.39 -1.66
C GLY A 140 -5.24 19.22 -2.66
N ILE A 141 -4.81 18.02 -2.26
CA ILE A 141 -4.84 16.84 -3.13
C ILE A 141 -6.15 16.07 -2.91
N PRO A 142 -7.00 15.95 -3.94
CA PRO A 142 -8.26 15.22 -3.83
C PRO A 142 -8.03 13.70 -3.82
N ALA A 143 -8.88 12.94 -3.15
CA ALA A 143 -8.73 11.48 -3.02
C ALA A 143 -8.84 10.74 -4.37
N GLU A 144 -9.54 11.35 -5.34
CA GLU A 144 -9.80 10.85 -6.68
C GLU A 144 -8.52 10.64 -7.51
N VAL A 145 -7.37 11.14 -7.05
CA VAL A 145 -6.07 10.85 -7.69
C VAL A 145 -5.64 9.40 -7.51
N VAL A 146 -6.10 8.72 -6.45
CA VAL A 146 -5.70 7.35 -6.09
C VAL A 146 -6.53 6.33 -6.89
N LYS A 147 -5.95 5.75 -7.96
CA LYS A 147 -6.63 4.85 -8.90
C LYS A 147 -5.69 3.93 -9.65
#